data_AF-A0A953I678-F1
#
_entry.id   AF-A0A953I678-F1
#
_cell.length_a   1.000
_cell.length_b   1.000
_cell.length_c   1.000
_cell.angle_alpha   90.00
_cell.angle_beta   90.00
_cell.angle_gamma   90.00
#
_symmetry.space_group_name_H-M   'P 1'
#
loop_
_entity.id
_entity.type
_entity.pdbx_description
1 polymer ?
#
loop_
_entity_poly.entity_id
_entity_poly.type
_entity_poly.pdbx_seq_one_letter_code
_entity_poly.pdbx_strand_id
1 'polypeptide(L)'
;MEFVPTYDGLPVFSGYLRVYLSPQGVERVAHHWVEPVGFKPGAPKAVRAASEALLRLAGHLEPGDGQVRTIVDVRLGYYSGPSVTVPGAEEISAWETVPVWRITLDNGQVYYVNAFNGELES
;
A
#
# COMPACT_ATOMS: atom_id res chain seq x y z
N MET A 1 10.45 -9.98 -9.92
CA MET A 1 10.64 -9.81 -8.46
C MET A 1 10.27 -8.39 -8.08
N GLU A 2 9.70 -8.18 -6.89
CA GLU A 2 9.35 -6.85 -6.38
C GLU A 2 9.93 -6.68 -4.98
N PHE A 3 10.56 -5.54 -4.75
CA PHE A 3 11.05 -5.09 -3.44
C PHE A 3 10.37 -3.77 -3.11
N VAL A 4 10.07 -3.56 -1.83
CA VAL A 4 9.49 -2.32 -1.31
C VAL A 4 10.42 -1.73 -0.26
N PRO A 5 10.55 -0.40 -0.17
CA PRO A 5 11.25 0.23 0.94
C PRO A 5 10.58 -0.10 2.27
N THR A 6 11.33 0.02 3.35
CA THR A 6 10.81 -0.16 4.72
C THR A 6 11.12 1.05 5.57
N TYR A 7 10.20 1.39 6.47
CA TYR A 7 10.39 2.39 7.50
C TYR A 7 9.90 1.84 8.83
N ASP A 8 10.73 1.91 9.88
CA ASP A 8 10.42 1.36 11.20
C ASP A 8 9.92 -0.11 11.17
N GLY A 9 10.55 -0.93 10.32
CA GLY A 9 10.19 -2.35 10.15
C GLY A 9 8.93 -2.63 9.33
N LEU A 10 8.23 -1.60 8.85
CA LEU A 10 7.02 -1.72 8.03
C LEU A 10 7.28 -1.36 6.56
N PRO A 11 6.65 -2.05 5.60
CA PRO A 11 6.79 -1.74 4.18
C PRO A 11 6.15 -0.40 3.80
N VAL A 12 6.75 0.29 2.84
CA VAL A 12 6.23 1.52 2.21
C VAL A 12 5.76 1.16 0.81
N PHE A 13 4.47 0.89 0.66
CA PHE A 13 3.89 0.31 -0.56
C PHE A 13 3.83 1.26 -1.75
N SER A 14 3.98 2.56 -1.53
CA SER A 14 4.07 3.55 -2.60
C SER A 14 5.42 3.51 -3.32
N GLY A 15 6.45 2.92 -2.70
CA GLY A 15 7.75 2.70 -3.33
C GLY A 15 7.92 1.28 -3.83
N TYR A 16 8.66 1.11 -4.92
CA TYR A 16 9.01 -0.21 -5.45
C TYR A 16 10.33 -0.24 -6.21
N LEU A 17 10.94 -1.42 -6.23
CA LEU A 17 11.94 -1.86 -7.19
C LEU A 17 11.43 -3.15 -7.83
N ARG A 18 11.12 -3.10 -9.12
CA ARG A 18 10.63 -4.21 -9.92
C ARG A 18 11.71 -4.67 -10.87
N VAL A 19 12.07 -5.95 -10.76
CA VAL A 19 13.03 -6.61 -11.65
C VAL A 19 12.28 -7.61 -12.52
N TYR A 20 12.41 -7.42 -13.84
CA TYR A 20 11.85 -8.28 -14.87
C TYR A 20 12.97 -9.19 -15.39
N LEU A 21 12.72 -10.49 -15.34
CA LEU A 21 13.69 -11.54 -15.63
C LEU A 21 13.19 -12.38 -16.81
N SER A 22 14.13 -12.88 -17.59
CA SER A 22 13.91 -13.95 -18.56
C SER A 22 14.99 -15.02 -18.43
N PRO A 23 14.92 -16.12 -19.21
CA PRO A 23 15.97 -17.14 -19.19
C PRO A 23 17.38 -16.60 -19.50
N GLN A 24 17.50 -15.41 -20.09
CA GLN A 24 18.76 -14.77 -20.45
C GLN A 24 19.31 -13.83 -19.34
N GLY A 25 18.53 -13.59 -18.27
CA GLY A 25 18.92 -12.75 -17.14
C GLY A 25 17.95 -11.59 -16.89
N VAL A 26 18.48 -10.46 -16.41
CA VAL A 26 17.68 -9.25 -16.13
C VAL A 26 17.39 -8.53 -17.44
N GLU A 27 16.11 -8.43 -17.79
CA GLU A 27 15.68 -7.71 -18.99
C GLU A 27 15.40 -6.23 -18.70
N ARG A 28 14.80 -5.95 -17.55
CA ARG A 28 14.38 -4.60 -17.18
C ARG A 28 14.33 -4.42 -15.68
N VAL A 29 14.66 -3.22 -15.26
CA VAL A 29 14.44 -2.74 -13.89
C VAL A 29 13.55 -1.50 -13.96
N ALA A 30 12.49 -1.47 -13.16
CA ALA A 30 11.69 -0.28 -12.93
C ALA A 30 11.74 0.05 -11.44
N HIS A 31 12.03 1.30 -11.10
CA HIS A 31 12.03 1.74 -9.71
C HIS A 31 11.20 3.00 -9.54
N HIS A 32 10.65 3.15 -8.34
CA HIS A 32 10.16 4.38 -7.78
C HIS A 32 10.47 4.31 -6.29
N TRP A 33 11.56 4.93 -5.85
CA TRP A 33 12.03 4.79 -4.47
C TRP A 33 11.61 6.01 -3.66
N VAL A 34 10.80 5.77 -2.63
CA VAL A 34 10.36 6.80 -1.68
C VAL A 34 11.31 6.77 -0.49
N GLU A 35 11.82 7.93 -0.08
CA GLU A 35 12.68 8.08 1.09
C GLU A 35 11.86 8.62 2.28
N PRO A 36 11.61 7.81 3.32
CA PRO A 36 10.93 8.27 4.52
C PRO A 36 11.82 9.23 5.31
N VAL A 37 11.33 10.45 5.56
CA VAL A 37 12.09 11.50 6.24
C VAL A 37 11.90 11.55 7.76
N GLY A 38 10.87 10.87 8.28
CA GLY A 38 10.52 10.93 9.69
C GLY A 38 9.04 10.74 9.95
N PHE A 39 8.68 10.69 11.23
CA PHE A 39 7.29 10.82 11.67
C PHE A 39 6.94 12.29 11.88
N LYS A 40 5.70 12.66 11.55
CA LYS A 40 5.13 13.95 11.93
C LYS A 40 5.12 14.09 13.45
N PRO A 41 5.54 15.24 14.03
CA PRO A 41 5.38 15.50 15.44
C PRO A 41 3.91 15.42 15.87
N GLY A 42 3.63 14.73 16.97
CA GLY A 42 2.27 14.62 17.50
C GLY A 42 2.09 13.44 18.45
N ALA A 43 0.89 13.33 19.02
CA ALA A 43 0.52 12.19 19.84
C ALA A 43 0.45 10.92 18.99
N PRO A 44 1.03 9.80 19.43
CA PRO A 44 0.87 8.51 18.76
C PRO A 44 -0.60 8.15 18.60
N LYS A 45 -0.98 7.74 17.40
CA LYS A 45 -2.33 7.24 17.10
C LYS A 45 -2.30 5.73 17.11
N ALA A 46 -3.31 5.13 17.74
CA ALA A 46 -3.46 3.68 17.76
C ALA A 46 -3.81 3.16 16.38
N VAL A 47 -3.14 2.09 15.96
CA VAL A 47 -3.45 1.32 14.75
C VAL A 47 -4.63 0.41 15.04
N ARG A 48 -5.69 0.51 14.24
CA ARG A 48 -6.85 -0.39 14.29
C ARG A 48 -6.44 -1.80 13.88
N ALA A 49 -7.11 -2.80 14.44
CA ALA A 49 -6.81 -4.21 14.16
C ALA A 49 -7.13 -4.59 12.71
N ALA A 50 -6.42 -5.59 12.18
CA ALA A 50 -6.65 -6.12 10.84
C ALA A 50 -8.09 -6.62 10.65
N SER A 51 -8.72 -7.19 11.69
CA SER A 51 -10.11 -7.63 11.66
C SER A 51 -11.08 -6.50 11.35
N GLU A 52 -10.83 -5.29 11.85
CA GLU A 52 -11.66 -4.14 11.52
C GLU A 52 -11.47 -3.72 10.07
N ALA A 53 -10.23 -3.70 9.56
CA ALA A 53 -9.96 -3.39 8.17
C ALA A 53 -10.65 -4.37 7.20
N LEU A 54 -10.68 -5.66 7.56
CA LEU A 54 -11.39 -6.68 6.80
C LEU A 54 -12.90 -6.44 6.78
N LEU A 55 -13.50 -6.06 7.92
CA LEU A 55 -14.91 -5.70 7.99
C LEU A 55 -15.23 -4.45 7.16
N ARG A 56 -14.35 -3.45 7.18
CA ARG A 56 -14.48 -2.24 6.35
C ARG A 56 -14.45 -2.58 4.86
N LEU A 57 -13.49 -3.40 4.44
CA LEU A 57 -13.41 -3.87 3.07
C LEU A 57 -14.66 -4.67 2.69
N ALA A 58 -15.12 -5.58 3.53
CA ALA A 58 -16.33 -6.37 3.27
C ALA A 58 -17.58 -5.50 3.09
N GLY A 59 -17.70 -4.39 3.83
CA GLY A 59 -18.78 -3.42 3.66
C GLY A 59 -18.64 -2.52 2.43
N HIS A 60 -17.42 -2.37 1.89
CA HIS A 60 -17.14 -1.58 0.68
C HIS A 60 -17.30 -2.38 -0.60
N LEU A 61 -16.92 -3.66 -0.58
CA LEU A 61 -17.16 -4.56 -1.69
C LEU A 61 -18.68 -4.67 -1.87
N GLU A 62 -19.19 -4.12 -2.96
CA GLU A 62 -20.58 -4.35 -3.34
C GLU A 62 -20.83 -5.87 -3.37
N PRO A 63 -22.01 -6.36 -2.95
CA PRO A 63 -22.40 -7.72 -3.20
C PRO A 63 -22.43 -7.94 -4.73
N GLY A 64 -21.28 -8.38 -5.26
CA GLY A 64 -21.09 -8.62 -6.67
C GLY A 64 -21.82 -9.87 -7.14
N ASP A 65 -21.49 -10.28 -8.36
CA ASP A 65 -21.93 -11.45 -9.15
C ASP A 65 -22.00 -12.84 -8.47
N GLY A 66 -21.82 -12.93 -7.15
CA GLY A 66 -21.83 -14.17 -6.37
C GLY A 66 -20.48 -14.89 -6.37
N GLN A 67 -19.43 -14.30 -6.92
CA GLN A 67 -18.12 -14.92 -6.96
C GLN A 67 -17.43 -14.86 -5.59
N VAL A 68 -17.13 -16.03 -5.03
CA VAL A 68 -16.34 -16.15 -3.79
C VAL A 68 -14.93 -15.65 -4.05
N ARG A 69 -14.45 -14.71 -3.23
CA ARG A 69 -13.08 -14.19 -3.25
C ARG A 69 -12.36 -14.60 -1.97
N THR A 70 -11.10 -15.02 -2.11
CA THR A 70 -10.24 -15.37 -0.98
C THR A 70 -9.26 -14.25 -0.69
N ILE A 71 -9.11 -13.88 0.58
CA ILE A 71 -8.02 -13.00 1.04
C ILE A 71 -6.75 -13.85 1.17
N VAL A 72 -5.69 -13.47 0.48
CA VAL A 72 -4.43 -14.23 0.44
C VAL A 72 -3.28 -13.57 1.22
N ASP A 73 -3.35 -12.27 1.50
CA ASP A 73 -2.37 -11.54 2.32
C ASP A 73 -3.03 -10.34 3.00
N VAL A 74 -2.68 -10.08 4.26
CA VAL A 74 -3.07 -8.89 5.02
C VAL A 74 -1.83 -8.36 5.74
N ARG A 75 -1.42 -7.13 5.42
CA ARG A 75 -0.15 -6.58 5.91
C ARG A 75 -0.25 -5.11 6.28
N LEU A 76 0.27 -4.76 7.45
CA LEU A 76 0.43 -3.36 7.87
C LEU A 76 1.62 -2.74 7.13
N GLY A 77 1.46 -1.51 6.66
CA GLY A 77 2.52 -0.73 6.02
C GLY A 77 2.11 0.73 5.84
N TYR A 78 2.83 1.47 5.00
CA TYR A 78 2.52 2.86 4.65
C TYR A 78 2.11 2.95 3.18
N TYR A 79 1.16 3.82 2.86
CA TYR A 79 0.70 4.04 1.48
C TYR A 79 0.16 5.45 1.27
N SER A 80 0.52 6.02 0.13
CA SER A 80 -0.05 7.22 -0.46
C SER A 80 -0.51 6.90 -1.88
N GLY A 81 -1.69 7.38 -2.25
CA GLY A 81 -2.28 7.19 -3.57
C GLY A 81 -1.48 7.80 -4.73
N PRO A 82 -1.81 7.42 -5.98
CA PRO A 82 -1.08 7.80 -7.19
C PRO A 82 -1.03 9.32 -7.41
N SER A 83 -2.06 10.05 -6.94
CA SER A 83 -2.19 11.50 -7.05
C SER A 83 -1.03 12.28 -6.44
N VAL A 84 -0.29 11.68 -5.50
CA VAL A 84 0.87 12.29 -4.84
C VAL A 84 2.19 11.90 -5.53
N THR A 85 2.15 10.93 -6.45
CA THR A 85 3.33 10.32 -7.09
C THR A 85 3.49 10.65 -8.58
N VAL A 86 2.68 11.56 -9.13
CA VAL A 86 2.65 11.84 -10.57
C VAL A 86 3.87 12.66 -11.02
N PRO A 87 4.62 12.21 -12.06
CA PRO A 87 5.69 13.00 -12.67
C PRO A 87 5.05 14.16 -13.46
N GLY A 88 5.02 15.33 -12.84
CA GLY A 88 4.31 16.53 -13.28
C GLY A 88 4.06 17.50 -12.12
N ALA A 89 4.12 16.99 -10.88
CA ALA A 89 4.32 17.83 -9.71
C ALA A 89 5.79 18.27 -9.64
N GLU A 90 6.17 19.31 -10.39
CA GLU A 90 7.50 19.92 -10.29
C GLU A 90 7.81 20.48 -8.87
N GLU A 91 6.87 20.44 -7.92
CA GLU A 91 7.00 21.04 -6.59
C GLU A 91 6.73 20.11 -5.38
N ILE A 92 6.30 18.86 -5.55
CA ILE A 92 6.09 17.98 -4.37
C ILE A 92 7.40 17.30 -3.99
N SER A 93 8.17 17.97 -3.13
CA SER A 93 9.43 17.44 -2.56
C SER A 93 9.21 16.45 -1.41
N ALA A 94 8.05 16.47 -0.76
CA ALA A 94 7.67 15.56 0.32
C ALA A 94 6.15 15.54 0.49
N TRP A 95 5.62 14.43 1.00
CA TRP A 95 4.22 14.29 1.36
C TRP A 95 4.04 13.48 2.63
N GLU A 96 2.90 13.66 3.28
CA GLU A 96 2.51 12.84 4.43
C GLU A 96 1.76 11.59 3.95
N THR A 97 2.02 10.48 4.64
CA THR A 97 1.30 9.22 4.46
C THR A 97 0.87 8.68 5.83
N VAL A 98 -0.07 7.75 5.82
CA VAL A 98 -0.62 7.09 6.99
C VAL A 98 -0.33 5.59 6.93
N PRO A 99 -0.28 4.89 8.08
CA PRO A 99 -0.29 3.45 8.08
C PRO A 99 -1.61 2.94 7.49
N VAL A 100 -1.51 1.84 6.73
CA VAL A 100 -2.61 1.15 6.07
C VAL A 100 -2.50 -0.35 6.26
N TRP A 101 -3.65 -1.02 6.25
CA TRP A 101 -3.74 -2.45 5.99
C TRP A 101 -3.85 -2.68 4.48
N ARG A 102 -2.80 -3.25 3.89
CA ARG A 102 -2.80 -3.76 2.52
C ARG A 102 -3.43 -5.15 2.52
N ILE A 103 -4.53 -5.31 1.80
CA ILE A 103 -5.28 -6.56 1.69
C ILE A 103 -5.22 -7.02 0.24
N THR A 104 -4.71 -8.23 0.01
CA THR A 104 -4.59 -8.82 -1.33
C THR A 104 -5.60 -9.94 -1.49
N LEU A 105 -6.35 -9.91 -2.60
CA LEU A 105 -7.27 -10.98 -2.99
C LEU A 105 -6.58 -11.98 -3.93
N ASP A 106 -7.18 -13.17 -4.05
CA ASP A 106 -6.70 -14.28 -4.90
C ASP A 106 -6.55 -13.92 -6.39
N ASN A 107 -7.34 -12.97 -6.89
CA ASN A 107 -7.24 -12.45 -8.25
C ASN A 107 -6.19 -11.34 -8.43
N GLY A 108 -5.41 -11.05 -7.38
CA GLY A 108 -4.37 -10.03 -7.39
C GLY A 108 -4.87 -8.60 -7.15
N GLN A 109 -6.18 -8.39 -6.92
CA GLN A 109 -6.66 -7.08 -6.48
C GLN A 109 -6.09 -6.72 -5.11
N VAL A 110 -5.68 -5.47 -4.97
CA VAL A 110 -5.11 -4.93 -3.73
C VAL A 110 -5.95 -3.77 -3.25
N TYR A 111 -6.30 -3.80 -1.98
CA TYR A 111 -7.00 -2.73 -1.29
C TYR A 111 -6.12 -2.18 -0.17
N TYR A 112 -6.21 -0.88 0.07
CA TYR A 112 -5.54 -0.21 1.17
C TYR A 112 -6.59 0.39 2.09
N VAL A 113 -6.63 -0.06 3.34
CA VAL A 113 -7.53 0.49 4.36
C VAL A 113 -6.71 1.26 5.37
N ASN A 114 -7.00 2.54 5.53
CA ASN A 114 -6.37 3.43 6.49
C ASN A 114 -6.45 2.84 7.91
N ALA A 115 -5.29 2.66 8.54
CA ALA A 115 -5.20 1.97 9.81
C ALA A 115 -5.59 2.86 11.01
N PHE A 116 -5.84 4.15 10.81
CA PHE A 116 -6.32 5.07 11.84
C PHE A 116 -7.83 5.30 11.82
N ASN A 117 -8.45 5.39 10.63
CA ASN A 117 -9.88 5.71 10.50
C ASN A 117 -10.72 4.60 9.85
N GLY A 118 -10.11 3.61 9.19
CA GLY A 118 -10.80 2.51 8.52
C GLY A 118 -11.39 2.85 7.14
N GLU A 119 -11.07 4.01 6.58
CA GLU A 119 -11.46 4.41 5.22
C GLU A 119 -10.57 3.71 4.17
N LEU A 120 -11.08 3.53 2.95
CA LEU A 120 -10.25 3.05 1.83
C LEU A 120 -9.42 4.20 1.26
N GLU A 121 -8.14 3.92 1.01
CA GLU A 121 -7.23 4.83 0.32
C GLU A 121 -7.22 4.53 -1.19
N SER A 122 -7.25 5.59 -2.02
CA SER A 122 -7.25 5.50 -3.49
C SER A 122 -6.08 6.23 -4.15
#